data_AF-A0A947RDV5-F1
#
_entry.id   AF-A0A947RDV5-F1
#
_cell.length_a   1.000
_cell.length_b   1.000
_cell.length_c   1.000
_cell.angle_alpha   90.00
_cell.angle_beta   90.00
_cell.angle_gamma   90.00
#
_symmetry.space_group_name_H-M   'P 1'
#
loop_
_entity.id
_entity.type
_entity.pdbx_description
1 polymer ?
#
loop_
_entity_poly.entity_id
_entity_poly.type
_entity_poly.pdbx_seq_one_letter_code
_entity_poly.pdbx_strand_id
1 'polypeptide(L)'
;TWGGTKDDYGLGVSSDSAGNVYCSGYFWSSAVDFDPGPETEIFTSHGWWDAFLSKLDSDGNFEWAGAWGGTYQDDAAGVSVDEYDDVYVTGRFYYTVDFDPDPIDVAERTAVLSADAYLSKFTPDGDLQWVFAWGGQTLDKCLEVETNKSGKVNVAGEVLGRNMIKNFDLDGNEVWIADWYQNANILGLDVSAEGNSFCSGQYKSPSYVDFDPGDGEWYSDNFAGGVDSFIIKVLPNGLWY
;
A
#
# COMPACT_ATOMS: atom_id res chain seq x y z
N THR A 1 19.99 -9.70 14.32
CA THR A 1 18.73 -8.94 14.51
C THR A 1 18.48 -8.22 13.23
N TRP A 2 17.26 -8.23 12.71
CA TRP A 2 16.92 -7.38 11.59
C TRP A 2 17.16 -5.91 11.97
N GLY A 3 17.76 -5.16 11.04
CA GLY A 3 18.07 -3.75 11.21
C GLY A 3 19.55 -3.41 11.12
N GLY A 4 19.82 -2.24 10.56
CA GLY A 4 21.15 -1.66 10.44
C GLY A 4 21.51 -0.78 11.64
N THR A 5 22.33 0.24 11.38
CA THR A 5 22.82 1.16 12.42
C THR A 5 21.94 2.40 12.62
N LYS A 6 20.87 2.55 11.82
CA LYS A 6 19.93 3.68 11.93
C LYS A 6 18.49 3.17 12.03
N ASP A 7 17.54 3.91 11.47
CA ASP A 7 16.11 3.65 11.56
C ASP A 7 15.70 2.51 10.61
N ASP A 8 15.09 1.48 11.17
CA ASP A 8 14.50 0.36 10.43
C ASP A 8 13.13 0.04 11.04
N TYR A 9 12.10 -0.03 10.20
CA TYR A 9 10.72 -0.21 10.65
C TYR A 9 9.99 -1.21 9.76
N GLY A 10 9.45 -2.27 10.37
CA GLY A 10 8.40 -3.08 9.77
C GLY A 10 7.05 -2.39 9.95
N LEU A 11 6.32 -2.21 8.87
CA LEU A 11 5.04 -1.50 8.84
C LEU A 11 3.87 -2.41 8.47
N GLY A 12 4.07 -3.33 7.53
CA GLY A 12 3.06 -4.25 7.05
C GLY A 12 3.47 -5.72 7.23
N VAL A 13 2.48 -6.57 7.46
CA VAL A 13 2.65 -8.03 7.46
C VAL A 13 1.45 -8.72 6.82
N SER A 14 1.70 -9.72 5.99
CA SER A 14 0.67 -10.57 5.39
C SER A 14 1.19 -12.00 5.23
N SER A 15 0.32 -12.94 4.85
CA SER A 15 0.71 -14.33 4.62
C SER A 15 0.02 -14.93 3.41
N ASP A 16 0.75 -15.74 2.65
CA ASP A 16 0.17 -16.50 1.54
C ASP A 16 -0.59 -17.76 1.98
N SER A 17 -1.15 -18.48 1.02
CA SER A 17 -1.94 -19.69 1.25
C SER A 17 -1.12 -20.86 1.84
N ALA A 18 0.20 -20.85 1.68
CA ALA A 18 1.12 -21.83 2.26
C ALA A 18 1.58 -21.44 3.68
N GLY A 19 1.26 -20.23 4.13
CA GLY A 19 1.68 -19.71 5.42
C GLY A 19 3.05 -19.06 5.42
N ASN A 20 3.62 -18.78 4.25
CA ASN A 20 4.80 -17.93 4.15
C ASN A 20 4.40 -16.50 4.53
N VAL A 21 5.29 -15.80 5.21
CA VAL A 21 5.05 -14.46 5.76
C VAL A 21 5.76 -13.42 4.92
N TYR A 22 5.03 -12.38 4.55
CA TYR A 22 5.55 -11.21 3.85
C TYR A 22 5.58 -10.02 4.81
N CYS A 23 6.74 -9.38 4.92
CA CYS A 23 6.93 -8.18 5.73
C CYS A 23 7.37 -7.02 4.84
N SER A 24 6.74 -5.87 5.01
CA SER A 24 7.09 -4.63 4.30
C SER A 24 7.44 -3.52 5.28
N GLY A 25 8.18 -2.52 4.80
CA GLY A 25 8.51 -1.36 5.61
C GLY A 25 9.55 -0.46 4.96
N TYR A 26 10.41 0.13 5.79
CA TYR A 26 11.55 0.91 5.31
C TYR A 26 12.78 0.74 6.20
N PHE A 27 13.94 1.05 5.63
CA PHE A 27 15.23 0.99 6.32
C PHE A 27 16.15 2.15 5.92
N TRP A 28 17.08 2.50 6.81
CA TRP A 28 18.11 3.51 6.56
C TRP A 28 19.48 2.99 6.96
N SER A 29 20.19 2.33 6.05
CA SER A 29 21.55 1.92 6.35
C SER A 29 22.40 1.65 5.13
N SER A 30 23.70 1.76 5.33
CA SER A 30 24.70 1.38 4.33
C SER A 30 24.89 -0.13 4.19
N ALA A 31 24.27 -0.92 5.08
CA ALA A 31 24.20 -2.37 5.03
C ALA A 31 23.15 -2.85 6.05
N VAL A 32 22.08 -3.48 5.58
CA VAL A 32 21.09 -4.19 6.39
C VAL A 32 21.00 -5.63 5.90
N ASP A 33 21.10 -6.58 6.81
CA ASP A 33 20.94 -8.01 6.53
C ASP A 33 19.48 -8.43 6.71
N PHE A 34 18.87 -8.88 5.62
CA PHE A 34 17.49 -9.34 5.57
C PHE A 34 17.35 -10.84 5.80
N ASP A 35 18.44 -11.60 5.79
CA ASP A 35 18.43 -13.02 6.15
C ASP A 35 18.60 -13.18 7.69
N PRO A 36 17.59 -13.67 8.43
CA PRO A 36 17.75 -14.00 9.86
C PRO A 36 18.62 -15.24 10.12
N GLY A 37 18.96 -16.01 9.08
CA GLY A 37 19.75 -17.23 9.09
C GLY A 37 21.26 -17.02 9.18
N PRO A 38 22.06 -18.05 8.82
CA PRO A 38 23.52 -17.98 8.84
C PRO A 38 24.13 -17.39 7.56
N GLU A 39 23.35 -17.27 6.48
CA GLU A 39 23.75 -16.59 5.26
C GLU A 39 23.45 -15.08 5.39
N THR A 40 23.68 -14.31 4.33
CA THR A 40 23.50 -12.85 4.37
C THR A 40 22.83 -12.38 3.10
N GLU A 41 21.80 -11.55 3.24
CA GLU A 41 21.17 -10.84 2.13
C GLU A 41 21.23 -9.33 2.43
N ILE A 42 22.19 -8.63 1.80
CA ILE A 42 22.53 -7.26 2.19
C ILE A 42 21.96 -6.22 1.22
N PHE A 43 21.09 -5.36 1.75
CA PHE A 43 20.61 -4.16 1.05
C PHE A 43 21.21 -2.87 1.61
N THR A 44 21.30 -1.86 0.74
CA THR A 44 21.78 -0.50 1.08
C THR A 44 20.75 0.52 0.64
N SER A 45 20.43 1.47 1.51
CA SER A 45 19.53 2.57 1.18
C SER A 45 20.25 3.60 0.30
N HIS A 46 19.62 4.03 -0.81
CA HIS A 46 20.18 4.98 -1.78
C HIS A 46 19.94 6.44 -1.40
N GLY A 47 19.08 6.70 -0.40
CA GLY A 47 18.81 8.01 0.15
C GLY A 47 18.72 8.04 1.68
N TRP A 48 17.53 8.34 2.17
CA TRP A 48 17.21 8.29 3.60
C TRP A 48 16.54 6.95 3.89
N TRP A 49 15.23 6.86 3.68
CA TRP A 49 14.48 5.63 3.88
C TRP A 49 14.28 5.00 2.51
N ASP A 50 14.59 3.72 2.38
CA ASP A 50 14.24 2.94 1.20
C ASP A 50 13.23 1.88 1.62
N ALA A 51 12.27 1.60 0.73
CA ALA A 51 11.24 0.61 0.94
C ALA A 51 11.82 -0.82 0.82
N PHE A 52 11.21 -1.77 1.51
CA PHE A 52 11.52 -3.18 1.35
C PHE A 52 10.28 -4.07 1.37
N LEU A 53 10.43 -5.25 0.79
CA LEU A 53 9.56 -6.41 0.92
C LEU A 53 10.43 -7.63 1.19
N SER A 54 10.06 -8.45 2.16
CA SER A 54 10.78 -9.69 2.50
C SER A 54 9.79 -10.83 2.68
N LYS A 55 10.19 -12.04 2.28
CA LYS A 55 9.44 -13.27 2.44
C LYS A 55 10.20 -14.25 3.32
N LEU A 56 9.49 -14.80 4.30
CA LEU A 56 9.92 -15.92 5.13
C LEU A 56 8.99 -17.11 4.90
N ASP A 57 9.51 -18.33 4.95
CA ASP A 57 8.67 -19.53 4.90
C ASP A 57 7.84 -19.68 6.19
N SER A 58 6.94 -20.68 6.22
CA SER A 58 6.07 -20.94 7.37
C SER A 58 6.82 -21.37 8.66
N ASP A 59 8.10 -21.76 8.55
CA ASP A 59 8.98 -22.10 9.66
C ASP A 59 9.85 -20.88 10.09
N GLY A 60 9.75 -19.75 9.37
CA GLY A 60 10.48 -18.52 9.61
C GLY A 60 11.88 -18.47 8.96
N ASN A 61 12.18 -19.36 8.01
CA ASN A 61 13.42 -19.31 7.24
C ASN A 61 13.33 -18.27 6.12
N PHE A 62 14.46 -17.67 5.76
CA PHE A 62 14.53 -16.71 4.66
C PHE A 62 14.27 -17.35 3.30
N GLU A 63 13.44 -16.71 2.49
CA GLU A 63 13.22 -17.09 1.09
C GLU A 63 13.81 -16.04 0.14
N TRP A 64 13.36 -14.80 0.24
CA TRP A 64 13.86 -13.68 -0.56
C TRP A 64 13.55 -12.32 0.07
N ALA A 65 14.25 -11.28 -0.36
CA ALA A 65 13.90 -9.89 -0.09
C ALA A 65 14.22 -9.02 -1.30
N GLY A 66 13.48 -7.91 -1.43
CA GLY A 66 13.70 -6.87 -2.42
C GLY A 66 13.63 -5.50 -1.75
N ALA A 67 14.43 -4.56 -2.21
CA ALA A 67 14.44 -3.19 -1.73
C ALA A 67 14.44 -2.22 -2.92
N TRP A 68 13.70 -1.13 -2.77
CA TRP A 68 13.62 -0.08 -3.77
C TRP A 68 13.55 1.29 -3.10
N GLY A 69 14.12 2.29 -3.75
CA GLY A 69 14.20 3.63 -3.21
C GLY A 69 15.02 4.55 -4.09
N GLY A 70 14.82 5.84 -3.89
CA GLY A 70 15.44 6.89 -4.67
C GLY A 70 16.46 7.67 -3.86
N THR A 71 16.58 8.96 -4.18
CA THR A 71 17.53 9.85 -3.51
C THR A 71 16.98 10.44 -2.20
N TYR A 72 15.77 10.05 -1.78
CA TYR A 72 15.09 10.63 -0.63
C TYR A 72 14.43 9.57 0.27
N GLN A 73 13.23 9.82 0.80
CA GLN A 73 12.52 8.90 1.68
C GLN A 73 11.44 8.17 0.91
N ASP A 74 11.43 6.85 0.98
CA ASP A 74 10.47 5.97 0.33
C ASP A 74 10.08 4.89 1.34
N ASP A 75 8.81 4.50 1.36
CA ASP A 75 8.32 3.48 2.30
C ASP A 75 7.33 2.50 1.66
N ALA A 76 7.25 1.30 2.23
CA ALA A 76 6.23 0.29 1.95
C ALA A 76 5.34 0.11 3.19
N ALA A 77 4.31 0.97 3.29
CA ALA A 77 3.41 1.07 4.43
C ALA A 77 2.50 -0.15 4.60
N GLY A 78 1.96 -0.69 3.51
CA GLY A 78 1.04 -1.83 3.55
C GLY A 78 1.45 -2.95 2.62
N VAL A 79 1.14 -4.18 3.02
CA VAL A 79 1.33 -5.39 2.20
C VAL A 79 0.11 -6.30 2.35
N SER A 80 -0.34 -6.89 1.25
CA SER A 80 -1.42 -7.88 1.24
C SER A 80 -1.16 -8.93 0.16
N VAL A 81 -1.66 -10.15 0.36
CA VAL A 81 -1.45 -11.28 -0.55
C VAL A 81 -2.80 -11.79 -1.02
N ASP A 82 -2.99 -11.91 -2.34
CA ASP A 82 -4.24 -12.35 -2.93
C ASP A 82 -4.40 -13.89 -2.92
N GLU A 83 -5.48 -14.40 -3.53
CA GLU A 83 -5.74 -15.85 -3.60
C GLU A 83 -4.83 -16.63 -4.56
N TYR A 84 -4.10 -15.92 -5.43
CA TYR A 84 -3.10 -16.47 -6.34
C TYR A 84 -1.69 -16.38 -5.76
N ASP A 85 -1.59 -15.96 -4.49
CA ASP A 85 -0.36 -15.68 -3.75
C ASP A 85 0.46 -14.51 -4.33
N ASP A 86 -0.14 -13.69 -5.22
CA ASP A 86 0.49 -12.46 -5.68
C ASP A 86 0.49 -11.41 -4.55
N VAL A 87 1.58 -10.63 -4.48
CA VAL A 87 1.85 -9.73 -3.37
C VAL A 87 1.64 -8.29 -3.79
N TYR A 88 0.85 -7.55 -3.02
CA TYR A 88 0.53 -6.15 -3.25
C TYR A 88 1.18 -5.29 -2.19
N VAL A 89 1.90 -4.25 -2.61
CA VAL A 89 2.58 -3.31 -1.72
C VAL A 89 2.16 -1.89 -2.02
N THR A 90 1.96 -1.11 -0.96
CA THR A 90 1.57 0.29 -1.08
C THR A 90 2.36 1.17 -0.12
N GLY A 91 2.47 2.45 -0.42
CA GLY A 91 3.19 3.41 0.41
C GLY A 91 3.28 4.77 -0.25
N ARG A 92 4.40 5.46 -0.01
CA ARG A 92 4.77 6.70 -0.71
C ARG A 92 6.22 6.67 -1.17
N PHE A 93 6.51 7.48 -2.18
CA PHE A 93 7.85 7.67 -2.70
C PHE A 93 8.09 9.12 -3.11
N TYR A 94 9.34 9.56 -3.13
CA TYR A 94 9.72 10.91 -3.52
C TYR A 94 10.63 10.90 -4.75
N TYR A 95 10.48 11.91 -5.59
CA TYR A 95 11.27 12.08 -6.81
C TYR A 95 11.17 10.82 -7.70
N THR A 96 12.25 10.46 -8.40
CA THR A 96 12.29 9.26 -9.24
C THR A 96 12.75 8.06 -8.44
N VAL A 97 11.97 6.99 -8.50
CA VAL A 97 12.26 5.68 -7.91
C VAL A 97 12.03 4.62 -8.97
N ASP A 98 12.96 3.67 -9.06
CA ASP A 98 12.74 2.41 -9.74
C ASP A 98 12.11 1.43 -8.74
N PHE A 99 10.94 0.90 -9.09
CA PHE A 99 10.18 -0.01 -8.22
C PHE A 99 10.52 -1.47 -8.46
N ASP A 100 11.32 -1.79 -9.48
CA ASP A 100 11.77 -3.14 -9.72
C ASP A 100 12.99 -3.45 -8.84
N PRO A 101 12.91 -4.44 -7.93
CA PRO A 101 14.07 -4.87 -7.15
C PRO A 101 15.09 -5.64 -8.02
N ASP A 102 14.73 -6.11 -9.22
CA ASP A 102 15.70 -6.67 -10.17
C ASP A 102 16.55 -5.53 -10.76
N PRO A 103 17.89 -5.59 -10.66
CA PRO A 103 18.76 -4.54 -11.18
C PRO A 103 18.84 -4.45 -12.71
N ILE A 104 18.23 -5.39 -13.45
CA ILE A 104 18.24 -5.46 -14.91
C ILE A 104 17.02 -4.76 -15.50
N ASP A 105 15.84 -5.01 -14.94
CA ASP A 105 14.58 -4.44 -15.39
C ASP A 105 14.35 -3.07 -14.73
N VAL A 106 13.51 -2.25 -15.35
CA VAL A 106 13.31 -0.85 -14.94
C VAL A 106 11.83 -0.52 -14.94
N ALA A 107 11.32 -0.10 -13.78
CA ALA A 107 9.94 0.30 -13.54
C ALA A 107 9.84 1.68 -12.87
N GLU A 108 10.49 2.68 -13.47
CA GLU A 108 10.56 4.04 -12.89
C GLU A 108 9.19 4.73 -12.76
N ARG A 109 8.96 5.37 -11.61
CA ARG A 109 7.92 6.39 -11.41
C ARG A 109 8.56 7.66 -10.87
N THR A 110 7.97 8.81 -11.18
CA THR A 110 8.47 10.12 -10.72
C THR A 110 7.38 10.91 -10.03
N ALA A 111 7.57 11.19 -8.74
CA ALA A 111 6.69 12.04 -7.96
C ALA A 111 6.94 13.52 -8.25
N VAL A 112 5.91 14.36 -8.13
CA VAL A 112 5.98 15.77 -8.49
C VAL A 112 6.11 16.66 -7.25
N LEU A 113 7.27 17.28 -7.04
CA LEU A 113 7.58 18.21 -5.93
C LEU A 113 7.54 17.63 -4.51
N SER A 114 6.60 16.72 -4.21
CA SER A 114 6.44 16.04 -2.92
C SER A 114 6.33 14.53 -3.12
N ALA A 115 5.91 13.82 -2.06
CA ALA A 115 5.68 12.38 -2.13
C ALA A 115 4.43 12.08 -2.95
N ASP A 116 4.49 11.07 -3.82
CA ASP A 116 3.32 10.47 -4.44
C ASP A 116 3.04 9.10 -3.82
N ALA A 117 1.77 8.69 -3.84
CA ALA A 117 1.36 7.37 -3.42
C ALA A 117 1.55 6.35 -4.54
N TYR A 118 1.68 5.07 -4.17
CA TYR A 118 1.81 3.98 -5.15
C TYR A 118 1.12 2.69 -4.73
N LEU A 119 0.89 1.82 -5.71
CA LEU A 119 0.55 0.41 -5.54
C LEU A 119 1.39 -0.40 -6.52
N SER A 120 2.14 -1.38 -6.02
CA SER A 120 2.86 -2.37 -6.82
C SER A 120 2.29 -3.76 -6.59
N LYS A 121 2.43 -4.60 -7.62
CA LYS A 121 2.11 -6.03 -7.58
C LYS A 121 3.36 -6.82 -7.92
N PHE A 122 3.64 -7.86 -7.14
CA PHE A 122 4.73 -8.81 -7.33
C PHE A 122 4.19 -10.24 -7.42
N THR A 123 4.93 -11.12 -8.09
CA THR A 123 4.70 -12.56 -8.03
C THR A 123 5.08 -13.12 -6.65
N PRO A 124 4.68 -14.36 -6.29
CA PRO A 124 5.12 -15.01 -5.05
C PRO A 124 6.64 -15.16 -4.92
N ASP A 125 7.35 -15.13 -6.06
CA ASP A 125 8.81 -15.26 -6.17
C ASP A 125 9.53 -13.90 -6.09
N GLY A 126 8.78 -12.79 -6.01
CA GLY A 126 9.32 -11.44 -5.83
C GLY A 126 9.51 -10.63 -7.11
N ASP A 127 9.07 -11.14 -8.26
CA ASP A 127 9.19 -10.42 -9.53
C ASP A 127 8.11 -9.34 -9.64
N LEU A 128 8.48 -8.11 -9.96
CA LEU A 128 7.51 -7.03 -10.17
C LEU A 128 6.66 -7.30 -11.42
N GLN A 129 5.33 -7.26 -11.29
CA GLN A 129 4.38 -7.38 -12.39
C GLN A 129 3.97 -6.01 -12.92
N TRP A 130 3.61 -5.10 -12.02
CA TRP A 130 3.26 -3.73 -12.37
C TRP A 130 3.36 -2.81 -11.16
N VAL A 131 3.46 -1.50 -11.44
CA VAL A 131 3.38 -0.44 -10.44
C VAL A 131 2.57 0.74 -10.99
N PHE A 132 1.69 1.27 -10.17
CA PHE A 132 0.97 2.51 -10.42
C PHE A 132 1.32 3.53 -9.36
N ALA A 133 1.39 4.79 -9.78
CA ALA A 133 1.67 5.92 -8.90
C ALA A 133 0.64 7.03 -9.16
N TRP A 134 0.26 7.73 -8.09
CA TRP A 134 -0.72 8.81 -8.14
C TRP A 134 -0.42 9.87 -7.08
N GLY A 135 -0.66 11.11 -7.46
CA GLY A 135 -0.47 12.26 -6.59
C GLY A 135 -0.47 13.57 -7.35
N GLY A 136 0.01 14.60 -6.69
CA GLY A 136 0.07 15.97 -7.20
C GLY A 136 1.28 16.71 -6.64
N GLN A 137 1.10 17.99 -6.32
CA GLN A 137 2.19 18.83 -5.81
C GLN A 137 2.34 18.78 -4.28
N THR A 138 1.45 18.04 -3.62
CA THR A 138 1.37 17.91 -2.17
C THR A 138 1.74 16.50 -1.76
N LEU A 139 1.95 16.28 -0.46
CA LEU A 139 2.22 14.95 0.05
C LEU A 139 1.01 14.05 -0.16
N ASP A 140 1.23 12.98 -0.91
CA ASP A 140 0.28 11.91 -1.15
C ASP A 140 0.89 10.59 -0.68
N LYS A 141 0.07 9.73 -0.08
CA LYS A 141 0.51 8.45 0.49
C LYS A 141 -0.64 7.46 0.53
N CYS A 142 -0.30 6.20 0.31
CA CYS A 142 -1.16 5.11 0.72
C CYS A 142 -0.65 4.53 2.03
N LEU A 143 -1.58 4.11 2.88
CA LEU A 143 -1.31 3.67 4.25
C LEU A 143 -1.53 2.17 4.41
N GLU A 144 -2.43 1.60 3.62
CA GLU A 144 -2.91 0.24 3.78
C GLU A 144 -3.40 -0.28 2.44
N VAL A 145 -3.18 -1.58 2.20
CA VAL A 145 -3.70 -2.32 1.05
C VAL A 145 -4.31 -3.61 1.57
N GLU A 146 -5.50 -3.95 1.08
CA GLU A 146 -6.21 -5.16 1.45
C GLU A 146 -6.75 -5.87 0.22
N THR A 147 -6.42 -7.15 0.09
CA THR A 147 -6.83 -7.99 -1.04
C THR A 147 -7.87 -9.01 -0.58
N ASN A 148 -8.76 -9.42 -1.48
CA ASN A 148 -9.71 -10.50 -1.19
C ASN A 148 -9.57 -11.68 -2.15
N LYS A 149 -10.16 -12.80 -1.73
CA LYS A 149 -10.25 -14.05 -2.51
C LYS A 149 -11.24 -14.00 -3.68
N SER A 150 -11.60 -12.80 -4.14
CA SER A 150 -12.45 -12.56 -5.31
C SER A 150 -11.74 -11.67 -6.32
N GLY A 151 -10.43 -11.44 -6.15
CA GLY A 151 -9.62 -10.64 -7.05
C GLY A 151 -9.82 -9.13 -6.95
N LYS A 152 -10.07 -8.60 -5.76
CA LYS A 152 -10.08 -7.15 -5.53
C LYS A 152 -8.95 -6.71 -4.65
N VAL A 153 -8.43 -5.53 -4.96
CA VAL A 153 -7.38 -4.86 -4.22
C VAL A 153 -7.93 -3.51 -3.77
N ASN A 154 -8.05 -3.31 -2.47
CA ASN A 154 -8.44 -2.03 -1.89
C ASN A 154 -7.21 -1.33 -1.36
N VAL A 155 -7.10 -0.03 -1.62
CA VAL A 155 -6.04 0.80 -1.08
C VAL A 155 -6.66 1.97 -0.34
N ALA A 156 -6.17 2.28 0.85
CA ALA A 156 -6.57 3.44 1.64
C ALA A 156 -5.40 4.41 1.82
N GLY A 157 -5.68 5.71 1.87
CA GLY A 157 -4.62 6.73 1.89
C GLY A 157 -5.12 8.16 1.80
N GLU A 158 -4.16 9.07 1.64
CA GLU A 158 -4.38 10.50 1.39
C GLU A 158 -3.79 10.83 0.02
N VAL A 159 -4.62 11.26 -0.92
CA VAL A 159 -4.22 11.59 -2.29
C VAL A 159 -4.92 12.88 -2.73
N LEU A 160 -4.16 13.82 -3.29
CA LEU A 160 -4.59 15.16 -3.69
C LEU A 160 -5.27 15.92 -2.53
N GLY A 161 -4.78 15.73 -1.31
CA GLY A 161 -5.30 16.34 -0.08
C GLY A 161 -6.67 15.79 0.36
N ARG A 162 -7.06 14.61 -0.14
CA ARG A 162 -8.29 13.91 0.23
C ARG A 162 -7.96 12.54 0.78
N ASN A 163 -8.62 12.17 1.87
CA ASN A 163 -8.61 10.79 2.30
C ASN A 163 -9.42 9.96 1.32
N MET A 164 -8.95 8.78 0.96
CA MET A 164 -9.57 7.98 -0.09
C MET A 164 -9.49 6.49 0.18
N ILE A 165 -10.39 5.76 -0.48
CA ILE A 165 -10.28 4.34 -0.78
C ILE A 165 -10.41 4.16 -2.28
N LYS A 166 -9.44 3.49 -2.89
CA LYS A 166 -9.49 3.07 -4.29
C LYS A 166 -9.58 1.56 -4.34
N ASN A 167 -10.44 1.06 -5.23
CA ASN A 167 -10.56 -0.36 -5.53
C ASN A 167 -10.01 -0.65 -6.91
N PHE A 168 -9.27 -1.74 -7.03
CA PHE A 168 -8.71 -2.22 -8.28
C PHE A 168 -9.10 -3.68 -8.51
N ASP A 169 -9.15 -4.08 -9.78
CA ASP A 169 -9.07 -5.48 -10.16
C ASP A 169 -7.62 -6.00 -10.11
N LEU A 170 -7.43 -7.29 -10.37
CA LEU A 170 -6.11 -7.94 -10.33
C LEU A 170 -5.14 -7.44 -11.41
N ASP A 171 -5.66 -6.87 -12.50
CA ASP A 171 -4.89 -6.27 -13.58
C ASP A 171 -4.50 -4.81 -13.25
N GLY A 172 -4.98 -4.29 -12.12
CA GLY A 172 -4.69 -2.93 -11.65
C GLY A 172 -5.58 -1.85 -12.26
N ASN A 173 -6.69 -2.21 -12.89
CA ASN A 173 -7.67 -1.22 -13.33
C ASN A 173 -8.50 -0.74 -12.14
N GLU A 174 -8.64 0.58 -11.99
CA GLU A 174 -9.51 1.17 -10.98
C GLU A 174 -10.97 0.80 -11.27
N VAL A 175 -11.66 0.27 -10.27
CA VAL A 175 -13.04 -0.21 -10.35
C VAL A 175 -13.99 0.81 -9.73
N TRP A 176 -13.63 1.38 -8.58
CA TRP A 176 -14.39 2.44 -7.90
C TRP A 176 -13.48 3.22 -6.95
N ILE A 177 -13.92 4.42 -6.58
CA ILE A 177 -13.23 5.29 -5.63
C ILE A 177 -14.23 5.93 -4.66
N ALA A 178 -13.83 6.02 -3.39
CA ALA A 178 -14.49 6.82 -2.38
C ALA A 178 -13.48 7.86 -1.87
N ASP A 179 -13.84 9.12 -1.78
CA ASP A 179 -13.00 10.17 -1.21
C ASP A 179 -13.74 11.05 -0.21
N TRP A 180 -13.04 11.48 0.82
CA TRP A 180 -13.59 12.32 1.88
C TRP A 180 -12.96 13.71 1.82
N TYR A 181 -13.82 14.71 1.91
CA TYR A 181 -13.43 16.11 2.01
C TYR A 181 -13.41 16.53 3.47
N GLN A 182 -12.32 17.21 3.84
CA GLN A 182 -12.16 17.98 5.07
C GLN A 182 -12.43 17.21 6.36
N ASN A 183 -11.38 17.08 7.18
CA ASN A 183 -11.47 16.57 8.55
C ASN A 183 -12.04 15.15 8.72
N ALA A 184 -11.98 14.31 7.69
CA ALA A 184 -12.14 12.86 7.84
C ALA A 184 -10.78 12.18 7.78
N ASN A 185 -10.56 11.13 8.55
CA ASN A 185 -9.36 10.29 8.51
C ASN A 185 -9.79 8.84 8.38
N ILE A 186 -9.10 8.07 7.52
CA ILE A 186 -9.22 6.61 7.48
C ILE A 186 -8.35 6.03 8.58
N LEU A 187 -8.90 5.09 9.34
CA LEU A 187 -8.20 4.43 10.45
C LEU A 187 -7.97 2.94 10.20
N GLY A 188 -8.71 2.34 9.27
CA GLY A 188 -8.51 0.96 8.88
C GLY A 188 -9.38 0.57 7.70
N LEU A 189 -8.87 -0.38 6.94
CA LEU A 189 -9.49 -1.02 5.80
C LEU A 189 -9.51 -2.52 6.06
N ASP A 190 -10.60 -3.18 5.68
CA ASP A 190 -10.65 -4.65 5.68
C ASP A 190 -11.57 -5.10 4.54
N VAL A 191 -11.40 -6.34 4.09
CA VAL A 191 -12.19 -6.89 3.00
C VAL A 191 -12.65 -8.29 3.31
N SER A 192 -13.96 -8.50 3.25
CA SER A 192 -14.55 -9.84 3.43
C SER A 192 -14.21 -10.78 2.27
N ALA A 193 -14.34 -12.08 2.51
CA ALA A 193 -14.18 -13.12 1.49
C ALA A 193 -15.16 -12.95 0.31
N GLU A 194 -16.36 -12.41 0.55
CA GLU A 194 -17.35 -12.09 -0.51
C GLU A 194 -17.03 -10.77 -1.24
N GLY A 195 -15.95 -10.11 -0.87
CA GLY A 195 -15.42 -8.91 -1.50
C GLY A 195 -16.08 -7.60 -1.11
N ASN A 196 -16.84 -7.58 -0.02
CA ASN A 196 -17.24 -6.32 0.59
C ASN A 196 -16.04 -5.67 1.26
N SER A 197 -15.85 -4.39 1.02
CA SER A 197 -14.82 -3.57 1.64
C SER A 197 -15.41 -2.83 2.82
N PHE A 198 -14.69 -2.79 3.93
CA PHE A 198 -15.07 -2.13 5.16
C PHE A 198 -14.04 -1.07 5.47
N CYS A 199 -14.49 0.16 5.61
CA CYS A 199 -13.67 1.27 6.01
C CYS A 199 -14.10 1.73 7.39
N SER A 200 -13.15 1.95 8.28
CA SER A 200 -13.39 2.69 9.52
C SER A 200 -12.64 4.01 9.52
N GLY A 201 -13.23 5.01 10.15
CA GLY A 201 -12.61 6.33 10.23
C GLY A 201 -13.26 7.24 11.25
N GLN A 202 -12.75 8.45 11.30
CA GLN A 202 -13.30 9.54 12.11
C GLN A 202 -13.54 10.75 11.22
N TYR A 203 -14.60 11.50 11.47
CA TYR A 203 -14.88 12.75 10.78
C TYR A 203 -15.15 13.89 11.76
N LYS A 204 -14.95 15.13 11.31
CA LYS A 204 -15.42 16.34 11.95
C LYS A 204 -16.25 17.18 10.99
N SER A 205 -17.48 17.42 11.37
CA SER A 205 -18.48 18.15 10.59
C SER A 205 -18.06 19.62 10.34
N PRO A 206 -18.33 20.16 9.13
CA PRO A 206 -18.89 19.45 7.97
C PRO A 206 -17.84 18.56 7.32
N SER A 207 -18.23 17.34 6.97
CA SER A 207 -17.42 16.42 6.17
C SER A 207 -18.35 15.70 5.18
N TYR A 208 -17.82 15.47 3.99
CA TYR A 208 -18.55 14.88 2.87
C TYR A 208 -17.77 13.69 2.37
N VAL A 209 -18.49 12.62 2.01
CA VAL A 209 -17.95 11.53 1.21
C VAL A 209 -18.51 11.69 -0.20
N ASP A 210 -17.61 11.71 -1.17
CA ASP A 210 -17.93 11.57 -2.58
C ASP A 210 -17.52 10.15 -3.00
N PHE A 211 -18.34 9.55 -3.86
CA PHE A 211 -18.16 8.17 -4.28
C PHE A 211 -18.42 8.05 -5.78
N ASP A 212 -17.52 7.41 -6.51
CA ASP A 212 -17.66 7.03 -7.91
C ASP A 212 -17.60 5.50 -8.03
N PRO A 213 -18.70 4.81 -8.41
CA PRO A 213 -18.74 3.36 -8.58
C PRO A 213 -17.97 2.85 -9.82
N GLY A 214 -17.26 3.72 -10.53
CA GLY A 214 -16.56 3.42 -11.78
C GLY A 214 -17.39 3.73 -13.04
N ASP A 215 -18.51 4.45 -12.91
CA ASP A 215 -19.32 4.91 -14.03
C ASP A 215 -19.01 6.34 -14.46
N GLY A 216 -18.16 7.05 -13.69
CA GLY A 216 -17.79 8.43 -13.91
C GLY A 216 -18.79 9.45 -13.35
N GLU A 217 -19.85 8.99 -12.68
CA GLU A 217 -20.78 9.83 -11.91
C GLU A 217 -20.41 9.80 -10.43
N TRP A 218 -20.49 10.97 -9.78
CA TRP A 218 -20.14 11.13 -8.36
C TRP A 218 -21.39 11.26 -7.49
N TYR A 219 -21.44 10.48 -6.42
CA TYR A 219 -22.51 10.44 -5.43
C TYR A 219 -22.00 10.93 -4.09
N SER A 220 -22.63 11.98 -3.53
CA SER A 220 -22.20 12.60 -2.28
C SER A 220 -23.16 12.32 -1.12
N ASP A 221 -22.61 12.09 0.06
CA ASP A 221 -23.37 12.13 1.32
C ASP A 221 -22.68 13.02 2.37
N ASN A 222 -23.45 13.50 3.35
CA ASN A 222 -23.01 14.47 4.34
C ASN A 222 -23.06 13.89 5.76
N PHE A 223 -21.90 13.93 6.42
CA PHE A 223 -21.79 13.65 7.83
C PHE A 223 -22.05 14.91 8.67
N ALA A 224 -23.29 15.05 9.15
CA ALA A 224 -23.70 16.09 10.09
C ALA A 224 -23.43 15.67 11.55
N GLY A 225 -23.22 16.63 12.45
CA GLY A 225 -23.37 16.39 13.91
C GLY A 225 -22.13 16.51 14.81
N GLY A 226 -21.02 17.08 14.35
CA GLY A 226 -19.83 17.30 15.20
C GLY A 226 -18.68 16.37 14.84
N VAL A 227 -17.94 15.85 15.84
CA VAL A 227 -16.87 14.86 15.64
C VAL A 227 -17.44 13.47 15.96
N ASP A 228 -17.37 12.54 15.03
CA ASP A 228 -17.84 11.16 15.26
C ASP A 228 -17.00 10.14 14.47
N SER A 229 -17.18 8.86 14.77
CA SER A 229 -16.59 7.74 14.02
C SER A 229 -17.57 7.21 12.98
N PHE A 230 -17.04 6.63 11.91
CA PHE A 230 -17.84 5.95 10.89
C PHE A 230 -17.30 4.57 10.58
N ILE A 231 -18.21 3.70 10.12
CA ILE A 231 -17.88 2.50 9.37
C ILE A 231 -18.69 2.56 8.08
N ILE A 232 -18.03 2.39 6.95
CA ILE A 232 -18.68 2.32 5.63
C ILE A 232 -18.44 0.94 5.06
N LYS A 233 -19.50 0.34 4.52
CA LYS A 233 -19.42 -0.91 3.79
C LYS A 233 -19.63 -0.64 2.31
N VAL A 234 -18.65 -0.97 1.48
CA VAL A 234 -18.77 -0.94 0.02
C VAL A 234 -18.91 -2.37 -0.50
N LEU A 235 -19.99 -2.64 -1.23
CA LEU A 235 -20.26 -3.91 -1.87
C LEU A 235 -19.40 -4.09 -3.13
N PRO A 236 -19.17 -5.33 -3.60
CA PRO A 236 -18.43 -5.60 -4.84
C PRO A 236 -18.98 -4.90 -6.09
N ASN A 237 -20.26 -4.54 -6.09
CA ASN A 237 -20.93 -3.84 -7.19
C ASN A 237 -20.90 -2.30 -7.05
N GLY A 238 -20.10 -1.78 -6.11
CA GLY A 238 -19.97 -0.34 -5.85
C GLY A 238 -21.10 0.26 -5.01
N LEU A 239 -22.14 -0.48 -4.61
CA LEU A 239 -23.12 0.08 -3.67
C LEU A 239 -22.52 0.22 -2.28
N TRP A 240 -22.76 1.32 -1.59
CA TRP A 240 -22.23 1.57 -0.25
C TRP A 240 -23.32 1.95 0.76
N TYR A 241 -23.07 1.66 2.04
CA TYR A 241 -23.99 1.85 3.17
C TYR A 241 -23.26 2.23 4.45
#